data_AF-A0A2N7RMV7-F1
#
_entry.id   AF-A0A2N7RMV7-F1
#
_cell.length_a   1.000
_cell.length_b   1.000
_cell.length_c   1.000
_cell.angle_alpha   90.00
_cell.angle_beta   90.00
_cell.angle_gamma   90.00
#
_symmetry.space_group_name_H-M   'P 1'
#
loop_
_entity.id
_entity.type
_entity.pdbx_description
1 polymer ?
#
loop_
_entity_poly.entity_id
_entity_poly.type
_entity_poly.pdbx_seq_one_letter_code
_entity_poly.pdbx_strand_id
1 'polypeptide(L)'
;MHKLISELTRLYLFDEQQQYMDAEGGALPLTPAVLARHLAGEQTVAVRLVSEQGLARTLVLEFGGKGGGEAHWSALCTIANAVQHELDLPAPAVSISGTAFQLWLSLATPVPLAQAQQFVQLLRSTFLPASTDILAVAPPAYVEQAALPPCLQAAGKWAAFIHPSMGAAFVDEPGLDMPPPPAAQLGFLESLRSINPAQFAQALAKLQGHAGLDVAVQTAVPAAVPTYMPAAVAPLVPAPVPAASAQPGLLLQDATLEDIVRWLHARHIEPTFRHRLP
;
A
#
# COMPACT_ATOMS: atom_id res chain seq x y z
N MET A 1 8.16 25.26 -13.38
CA MET A 1 8.22 25.30 -11.90
C MET A 1 6.91 25.74 -11.27
N HIS A 2 6.37 26.93 -11.57
CA HIS A 2 5.13 27.43 -10.95
C HIS A 2 3.93 26.47 -10.99
N LYS A 3 3.63 25.88 -12.17
CA LYS A 3 2.54 24.90 -12.31
C LYS A 3 2.76 23.64 -11.45
N LEU A 4 4.00 23.16 -11.33
CA LEU A 4 4.34 22.00 -10.49
C LEU A 4 4.08 22.31 -9.01
N ILE A 5 4.51 23.47 -8.52
CA ILE A 5 4.23 23.94 -7.15
C ILE A 5 2.72 24.03 -6.91
N SER A 6 1.97 24.55 -7.89
CA SER A 6 0.51 24.63 -7.82
C SER A 6 -0.15 23.26 -7.70
N GLU A 7 0.30 22.26 -8.48
CA GLU A 7 -0.24 20.90 -8.40
C GLU A 7 0.10 20.20 -7.09
N LEU A 8 1.34 20.34 -6.60
CA LEU A 8 1.75 19.83 -5.28
C LEU A 8 0.93 20.44 -4.16
N THR A 9 0.71 21.76 -4.21
CA THR A 9 -0.11 22.46 -3.22
C THR A 9 -1.55 22.00 -3.29
N ARG A 10 -2.13 21.91 -4.50
CA ARG A 10 -3.50 21.41 -4.73
C ARG A 10 -3.71 20.02 -4.13
N LEU A 11 -2.76 19.12 -4.34
CA LEU A 11 -2.87 17.72 -3.92
C LEU A 11 -2.55 17.56 -2.43
N TYR A 12 -1.45 18.13 -1.95
CA TYR A 12 -0.85 17.66 -0.70
C TYR A 12 -0.77 18.69 0.42
N LEU A 13 -1.13 19.94 0.17
CA LEU A 13 -1.07 21.01 1.15
C LEU A 13 -2.44 21.68 1.31
N PHE A 14 -2.70 22.23 2.49
CA PHE A 14 -3.76 23.22 2.68
C PHE A 14 -3.25 24.34 3.57
N ASP A 15 -4.03 25.40 3.71
CA ASP A 15 -3.57 26.67 4.30
C ASP A 15 -3.02 26.51 5.73
N GLU A 16 -3.59 25.63 6.56
CA GLU A 16 -3.09 25.38 7.92
C GLU A 16 -1.89 24.41 7.98
N GLN A 17 -1.40 23.92 6.83
CA GLN A 17 -0.29 22.97 6.69
C GLN A 17 0.90 23.55 5.92
N GLN A 18 1.03 24.88 5.86
CA GLN A 18 2.12 25.56 5.16
C GLN A 18 3.31 25.83 6.08
N GLN A 19 3.80 24.80 6.77
CA GLN A 19 5.01 24.87 7.58
C GLN A 19 5.97 23.74 7.22
N TYR A 20 7.27 24.01 7.31
CA TYR A 20 8.32 22.98 7.25
C TYR A 20 9.23 23.08 8.48
N MET A 21 9.89 21.98 8.81
CA MET A 21 10.88 21.96 9.88
C MET A 21 12.26 22.34 9.35
N ASP A 22 12.90 23.32 9.97
CA ASP A 22 14.32 23.57 9.72
C ASP A 22 15.21 22.53 10.43
N ALA A 23 16.53 22.63 10.20
CA ALA A 23 17.51 21.73 10.78
C ALA A 23 17.63 21.85 12.32
N GLU A 24 17.12 22.93 12.90
CA GLU A 24 17.17 23.26 14.33
C GLU A 24 15.85 22.89 15.04
N GLY A 25 14.87 22.36 14.31
CA GLY A 25 13.55 21.97 14.83
C GLY A 25 12.55 23.12 14.92
N GLY A 26 12.84 24.28 14.31
CA GLY A 26 11.92 25.39 14.17
C GLY A 26 10.89 25.16 13.05
N ALA A 27 9.64 25.52 13.30
CA ALA A 27 8.59 25.54 12.28
C ALA A 27 8.63 26.86 11.51
N LEU A 28 8.94 26.81 10.23
CA LEU A 28 9.04 27.97 9.35
C LEU A 28 7.96 27.94 8.27
N PRO A 29 7.50 29.11 7.77
CA PRO A 29 6.46 29.16 6.74
C PRO A 29 6.95 28.57 5.41
N LEU A 30 6.15 27.66 4.86
CA LEU A 30 6.39 27.04 3.56
C LEU A 30 5.89 27.95 2.44
N THR A 31 6.75 28.84 1.96
CA THR A 31 6.42 29.74 0.85
C THR A 31 6.66 29.07 -0.51
N PRO A 32 6.04 29.57 -1.60
CA PRO A 32 6.34 29.10 -2.95
C PRO A 32 7.82 29.22 -3.34
N ALA A 33 8.55 30.19 -2.78
CA ALA A 33 9.99 30.35 -3.01
C ALA A 33 10.80 29.24 -2.32
N VAL A 34 10.43 28.84 -1.10
CA VAL A 34 11.04 27.69 -0.40
C VAL A 34 10.78 26.42 -1.19
N LEU A 35 9.53 26.20 -1.64
CA LEU A 35 9.21 25.06 -2.50
C LEU A 35 9.99 25.09 -3.82
N ALA A 36 10.16 26.24 -4.46
CA ALA A 36 10.95 26.31 -5.70
C ALA A 36 12.41 25.86 -5.49
N ARG A 37 13.06 26.31 -4.42
CA ARG A 37 14.43 25.90 -4.06
C ARG A 37 14.51 24.42 -3.69
N HIS A 38 13.47 23.91 -3.04
CA HIS A 38 13.31 22.49 -2.75
C HIS A 38 13.25 21.62 -3.98
N LEU A 39 12.38 21.99 -4.91
CA LEU A 39 12.20 21.27 -6.17
C LEU A 39 13.40 21.39 -7.11
N ALA A 40 14.22 22.45 -6.94
CA ALA A 40 15.48 22.64 -7.65
C ALA A 40 16.67 21.90 -7.02
N GLY A 41 16.49 21.24 -5.86
CA GLY A 41 17.56 20.54 -5.14
C GLY A 41 18.58 21.46 -4.47
N GLU A 42 18.28 22.76 -4.35
CA GLU A 42 19.14 23.73 -3.67
C GLU A 42 19.05 23.62 -2.14
N GLN A 43 17.91 23.14 -1.64
CA GLN A 43 17.62 22.97 -0.21
C GLN A 43 16.56 21.89 -0.02
N THR A 44 16.78 20.88 0.80
CA THR A 44 15.72 19.90 1.12
C THR A 44 15.03 20.23 2.43
N VAL A 45 13.70 20.32 2.40
CA VAL A 45 12.86 20.63 3.56
C VAL A 45 11.88 19.50 3.79
N ALA A 46 11.60 19.19 5.06
CA ALA A 46 10.54 18.27 5.45
C ALA A 46 9.28 19.08 5.75
N VAL A 47 8.27 18.95 4.90
CA VAL A 47 6.98 19.62 5.05
C VAL A 47 6.17 18.90 6.11
N ARG A 48 5.53 19.67 7.00
CA ARG A 48 4.63 19.13 8.02
C ARG A 48 3.30 18.74 7.36
N LEU A 49 2.96 17.46 7.42
CA LEU A 49 1.74 16.89 6.84
C LEU A 49 0.55 16.88 7.81
N VAL A 50 0.74 17.42 9.02
CA VAL A 50 -0.28 17.55 10.06
C VAL A 50 -0.32 19.00 10.54
N SER A 51 -1.50 19.60 10.58
CA SER A 51 -1.67 20.98 11.08
C SER A 51 -1.55 21.02 12.61
N GLU A 52 -1.43 22.22 13.18
CA GLU A 52 -1.45 22.41 14.64
C GLU A 52 -2.75 21.92 15.29
N GLN A 53 -3.85 21.87 14.53
CA GLN A 53 -5.14 21.35 14.97
C GLN A 53 -5.23 19.81 14.87
N GLY A 54 -4.14 19.13 14.47
CA GLY A 54 -4.13 17.67 14.32
C GLY A 54 -4.91 17.18 13.11
N LEU A 55 -5.00 17.99 12.05
CA LEU A 55 -5.67 17.62 10.81
C LEU A 55 -4.64 17.24 9.73
N ALA A 56 -4.98 16.24 8.92
CA ALA A 56 -4.16 15.70 7.84
C ALA A 56 -4.92 15.74 6.51
N ARG A 57 -4.34 16.38 5.49
CA ARG A 57 -4.83 16.29 4.10
C ARG A 57 -4.15 15.20 3.29
N THR A 58 -2.91 14.88 3.64
CA THR A 58 -2.06 13.96 2.88
C THR A 58 -1.77 12.73 3.70
N LEU A 59 -1.93 11.57 3.07
CA LEU A 59 -1.49 10.29 3.62
C LEU A 59 -0.30 9.78 2.80
N VAL A 60 0.80 9.49 3.49
CA VAL A 60 1.99 8.88 2.88
C VAL A 60 2.22 7.53 3.53
N LEU A 61 2.29 6.50 2.70
CA LEU A 61 2.74 5.17 3.08
C LEU A 61 4.10 4.94 2.46
N GLU A 62 5.08 4.57 3.28
CA GLU A 62 6.43 4.28 2.83
C GLU A 62 6.67 2.77 2.80
N PHE A 63 7.36 2.29 1.76
CA PHE A 63 7.69 0.90 1.52
C PHE A 63 9.20 0.82 1.22
N GLY A 64 9.98 0.45 2.21
CA GLY A 64 11.43 0.33 2.10
C GLY A 64 12.03 -0.26 3.36
N GLY A 65 13.36 -0.25 3.41
CA GLY A 65 14.14 -0.94 4.44
C GLY A 65 15.44 -1.47 3.87
N LYS A 66 16.23 -2.17 4.69
CA LYS A 66 17.45 -2.84 4.20
C LYS A 66 17.06 -4.15 3.50
N GLY A 67 17.27 -4.19 2.18
CA GLY A 67 16.99 -5.37 1.34
C GLY A 67 15.50 -5.55 1.05
N GLY A 68 15.16 -6.50 0.16
CA GLY A 68 13.77 -6.83 -0.13
C GLY A 68 13.03 -5.85 -1.04
N GLY A 69 13.74 -5.12 -1.90
CA GLY A 69 13.18 -4.13 -2.83
C GLY A 69 11.97 -4.63 -3.63
N GLU A 70 12.04 -5.85 -4.17
CA GLU A 70 10.92 -6.48 -4.89
C GLU A 70 9.69 -6.69 -3.99
N ALA A 71 9.88 -7.11 -2.74
CA ALA A 71 8.80 -7.30 -1.79
C ALA A 71 8.15 -5.95 -1.40
N HIS A 72 8.97 -4.91 -1.21
CA HIS A 72 8.48 -3.56 -0.93
C HIS A 72 7.68 -3.00 -2.12
N TRP A 73 8.19 -3.18 -3.33
CA TRP A 73 7.50 -2.77 -4.55
C TRP A 73 6.18 -3.53 -4.74
N SER A 74 6.18 -4.85 -4.53
CA SER A 74 4.99 -5.70 -4.59
C SER A 74 3.93 -5.30 -3.55
N ALA A 75 4.35 -4.98 -2.32
CA ALA A 75 3.47 -4.47 -1.28
C ALA A 75 2.85 -3.13 -1.67
N LEU A 76 3.64 -2.20 -2.23
CA LEU A 76 3.13 -0.93 -2.74
C LEU A 76 2.07 -1.16 -3.84
N CYS A 77 2.36 -2.04 -4.81
CA CYS A 77 1.42 -2.35 -5.89
C CYS A 77 0.12 -2.94 -5.36
N THR A 78 0.21 -3.85 -4.38
CA THR A 78 -0.95 -4.45 -3.72
C THR A 78 -1.85 -3.36 -3.10
N ILE A 79 -1.26 -2.44 -2.32
CA ILE A 79 -2.03 -1.33 -1.73
C ILE A 79 -2.59 -0.39 -2.81
N ALA A 80 -1.78 0.00 -3.80
CA ALA A 80 -2.21 0.93 -4.86
C ALA A 80 -3.36 0.37 -5.69
N ASN A 81 -3.36 -0.94 -5.95
CA ASN A 81 -4.44 -1.64 -6.64
C ASN A 81 -5.69 -1.73 -5.76
N ALA A 82 -5.54 -2.07 -4.48
CA ALA A 82 -6.66 -2.14 -3.54
C ALA A 82 -7.35 -0.77 -3.35
N VAL A 83 -6.56 0.31 -3.24
CA VAL A 83 -7.07 1.69 -3.17
C VAL A 83 -7.98 2.00 -4.37
N GLN A 84 -7.57 1.65 -5.59
CA GLN A 84 -8.33 1.97 -6.79
C GLN A 84 -9.49 1.01 -7.05
N HIS A 85 -9.26 -0.29 -6.94
CA HIS A 85 -10.21 -1.31 -7.42
C HIS A 85 -11.15 -1.82 -6.32
N GLU A 86 -10.67 -1.99 -5.09
CA GLU A 86 -11.48 -2.51 -3.97
C GLU A 86 -12.20 -1.38 -3.23
N LEU A 87 -11.49 -0.26 -3.04
CA LEU A 87 -12.01 0.91 -2.32
C LEU A 87 -12.66 1.95 -3.23
N ASP A 88 -12.51 1.84 -4.55
CA ASP A 88 -13.04 2.79 -5.55
C ASP A 88 -12.58 4.24 -5.31
N LEU A 89 -11.31 4.38 -4.91
CA LEU A 89 -10.68 5.67 -4.65
C LEU A 89 -9.86 6.14 -5.87
N PRO A 90 -9.67 7.46 -6.03
CA PRO A 90 -8.71 8.01 -6.99
C PRO A 90 -7.32 7.35 -6.93
N ALA A 91 -6.67 7.29 -8.09
CA ALA A 91 -5.30 6.80 -8.19
C ALA A 91 -4.36 7.55 -7.25
N PRO A 92 -3.59 6.85 -6.40
CA PRO A 92 -2.54 7.47 -5.62
C PRO A 92 -1.34 7.85 -6.50
N ALA A 93 -0.54 8.82 -6.06
CA ALA A 93 0.79 9.02 -6.65
C ALA A 93 1.77 7.99 -6.09
N VAL A 94 2.74 7.62 -6.92
CA VAL A 94 3.88 6.77 -6.54
C VAL A 94 5.15 7.59 -6.67
N SER A 95 6.01 7.52 -5.66
CA SER A 95 7.32 8.15 -5.71
C SER A 95 8.41 7.23 -5.15
N ILE A 96 9.64 7.62 -5.42
CA ILE A 96 10.85 7.10 -4.80
C ILE A 96 11.47 8.21 -3.95
N SER A 97 11.93 7.88 -2.75
CA SER A 97 12.41 8.86 -1.76
C SER A 97 13.94 9.00 -1.72
N GLY A 98 14.68 8.19 -2.47
CA GLY A 98 16.12 7.97 -2.32
C GLY A 98 16.44 6.70 -1.52
N THR A 99 15.53 6.24 -0.65
CA THR A 99 15.74 5.06 0.22
C THR A 99 14.54 4.11 0.26
N ALA A 100 13.37 4.54 -0.19
CA ALA A 100 12.14 3.77 -0.17
C ALA A 100 11.21 4.16 -1.33
N PHE A 101 10.22 3.33 -1.59
CA PHE A 101 9.05 3.71 -2.36
C PHE A 101 8.01 4.38 -1.47
N GLN A 102 7.22 5.30 -2.02
CA GLN A 102 6.15 5.96 -1.29
C GLN A 102 4.87 6.01 -2.12
N LEU A 103 3.74 5.83 -1.43
CA LEU A 103 2.40 5.97 -1.97
C LEU A 103 1.72 7.18 -1.32
N TRP A 104 1.21 8.08 -2.14
CA TRP A 104 0.62 9.35 -1.68
C TRP A 104 -0.86 9.41 -2.01
N LEU A 105 -1.68 9.56 -0.98
CA LEU A 105 -3.11 9.79 -1.10
C LEU A 105 -3.42 11.24 -0.73
N SER A 106 -4.19 11.90 -1.60
CA SER A 106 -4.65 13.28 -1.41
C SER A 106 -6.10 13.25 -0.93
N LEU A 107 -6.41 13.90 0.19
CA LEU A 107 -7.78 14.09 0.68
C LEU A 107 -8.29 15.46 0.27
N ALA A 108 -9.52 15.55 -0.23
CA ALA A 108 -10.11 16.83 -0.63
C ALA A 108 -10.42 17.73 0.58
N THR A 109 -10.81 17.10 1.70
CA THR A 109 -11.05 17.74 3.00
C THR A 109 -10.11 17.08 4.01
N PRO A 110 -9.38 17.88 4.82
CA PRO A 110 -8.50 17.30 5.82
C PRO A 110 -9.29 16.58 6.91
N VAL A 111 -8.74 15.50 7.43
CA VAL A 111 -9.35 14.64 8.45
C VAL A 111 -8.54 14.64 9.74
N PRO A 112 -9.12 14.30 10.90
CA PRO A 112 -8.36 14.13 12.14
C PRO A 112 -7.22 13.11 11.98
N LEU A 113 -6.06 13.41 12.57
CA LEU A 113 -4.87 12.56 12.50
C LEU A 113 -5.16 11.12 12.93
N ALA A 114 -5.94 10.94 14.00
CA ALA A 114 -6.35 9.61 14.46
C ALA A 114 -7.13 8.83 13.38
N GLN A 115 -8.00 9.51 12.62
CA GLN A 115 -8.74 8.89 11.53
C GLN A 115 -7.84 8.54 10.34
N ALA A 116 -6.89 9.41 10.00
CA ALA A 116 -5.87 9.16 8.99
C ALA A 116 -5.00 7.94 9.34
N GLN A 117 -4.52 7.87 10.59
CA GLN A 117 -3.74 6.75 11.11
C GLN A 117 -4.55 5.45 11.11
N GLN A 118 -5.80 5.49 11.55
CA GLN A 118 -6.70 4.33 11.52
C GLN A 118 -6.91 3.82 10.09
N PHE A 119 -7.15 4.72 9.13
CA PHE A 119 -7.33 4.36 7.73
C PHE A 119 -6.10 3.65 7.17
N VAL A 120 -4.89 4.21 7.39
CA VAL A 120 -3.63 3.60 6.93
C VAL A 120 -3.37 2.26 7.61
N GLN A 121 -3.64 2.14 8.91
CA GLN A 121 -3.48 0.89 9.64
C GLN A 121 -4.39 -0.20 9.08
N LEU A 122 -5.68 0.09 8.90
CA LEU A 122 -6.64 -0.86 8.35
C LEU A 122 -6.29 -1.26 6.92
N LEU A 123 -5.93 -0.29 6.08
CA LEU A 123 -5.51 -0.54 4.70
C LEU A 123 -4.35 -1.54 4.63
N ARG A 124 -3.37 -1.38 5.53
CA ARG A 124 -2.24 -2.30 5.62
C ARG A 124 -2.65 -3.67 6.14
N SER A 125 -3.40 -3.75 7.24
CA SER A 125 -3.77 -5.04 7.82
C SER A 125 -4.72 -5.86 6.94
N THR A 126 -5.54 -5.19 6.13
CA THR A 126 -6.49 -5.87 5.24
C THR A 126 -5.82 -6.41 3.98
N PHE A 127 -4.87 -5.68 3.39
CA PHE A 127 -4.33 -6.01 2.07
C PHE A 127 -2.88 -6.51 2.08
N LEU A 128 -2.16 -6.39 3.19
CA LEU A 128 -0.80 -6.93 3.32
C LEU A 128 -0.78 -8.05 4.37
N PRO A 129 0.04 -9.09 4.15
CA PRO A 129 0.21 -10.12 5.16
C PRO A 129 0.82 -9.53 6.44
N ALA A 130 0.39 -10.03 7.59
CA ALA A 130 1.07 -9.81 8.87
C ALA A 130 2.41 -10.56 8.85
N SER A 131 3.39 -10.04 8.13
CA SER A 131 4.63 -10.78 7.89
C SER A 131 5.53 -10.78 9.13
N THR A 132 5.85 -11.97 9.62
CA THR A 132 6.90 -12.23 10.64
C THR A 132 8.32 -12.14 10.08
N ASP A 133 8.50 -12.14 8.75
CA ASP A 133 9.80 -12.18 8.07
C ASP A 133 10.31 -10.82 7.57
N ILE A 134 9.59 -9.72 7.81
CA ILE A 134 10.10 -8.36 7.55
C ILE A 134 10.93 -7.92 8.78
N LEU A 135 12.13 -8.50 8.91
CA LEU A 135 13.02 -8.38 10.07
C LEU A 135 13.67 -7.00 10.27
N ALA A 136 13.20 -5.93 9.61
CA ALA A 136 13.83 -4.61 9.76
C ALA A 136 12.88 -3.41 9.72
N VAL A 137 11.67 -3.55 10.29
CA VAL A 137 10.58 -2.56 10.36
C VAL A 137 9.59 -2.80 9.23
N ALA A 138 8.41 -3.35 9.58
CA ALA A 138 7.22 -3.27 8.74
C ALA A 138 7.11 -1.86 8.14
N PRO A 139 6.59 -1.67 6.91
CA PRO A 139 6.61 -0.36 6.23
C PRO A 139 6.27 0.77 7.20
N PRO A 140 6.96 1.92 7.22
CA PRO A 140 6.70 2.97 8.20
C PRO A 140 5.20 3.27 8.34
N ALA A 141 4.77 3.50 9.58
CA ALA A 141 3.45 4.04 9.84
C ALA A 141 3.28 5.38 9.11
N TYR A 142 2.04 5.85 8.99
CA TYR A 142 1.71 7.19 8.48
C TYR A 142 2.78 8.23 8.85
N VAL A 143 3.32 8.92 7.84
CA VAL A 143 4.40 9.89 8.05
C VAL A 143 3.81 11.28 8.32
N GLU A 144 4.15 11.88 9.46
CA GLU A 144 3.69 13.24 9.82
C GLU A 144 4.48 14.36 9.14
N GLN A 145 5.66 14.04 8.61
CA GLN A 145 6.57 14.99 7.95
C GLN A 145 7.23 14.32 6.74
N ALA A 146 7.18 14.96 5.57
CA ALA A 146 7.78 14.39 4.36
C ALA A 146 8.46 15.45 3.50
N ALA A 147 9.55 15.08 2.86
CA ALA A 147 10.13 15.86 1.76
C ALA A 147 9.28 15.63 0.50
N LEU A 148 8.74 16.69 -0.11
CA LEU A 148 7.86 16.58 -1.27
C LEU A 148 8.70 16.35 -2.55
N PRO A 149 8.49 15.26 -3.30
CA PRO A 149 9.21 15.08 -4.55
C PRO A 149 8.82 16.12 -5.61
N PRO A 150 9.70 16.42 -6.58
CA PRO A 150 11.11 16.04 -6.61
C PRO A 150 11.98 16.83 -5.62
N CYS A 151 13.00 16.19 -5.04
CA CYS A 151 14.01 16.90 -4.22
C CYS A 151 15.30 16.08 -4.08
N LEU A 152 16.43 16.75 -3.80
CA LEU A 152 17.73 16.12 -3.62
C LEU A 152 17.92 15.68 -2.16
N GLN A 153 18.10 14.39 -1.92
CA GLN A 153 18.34 13.88 -0.57
C GLN A 153 19.80 14.09 -0.13
N ALA A 154 20.02 14.05 1.19
CA ALA A 154 21.37 14.15 1.77
C ALA A 154 22.34 13.08 1.25
N ALA A 155 21.83 11.91 0.85
CA ALA A 155 22.61 10.82 0.25
C ALA A 155 23.03 11.10 -1.22
N GLY A 156 22.65 12.24 -1.80
CA GLY A 156 22.96 12.60 -3.18
C GLY A 156 22.00 12.03 -4.23
N LYS A 157 21.01 11.24 -3.82
CA LYS A 157 19.95 10.71 -4.69
C LYS A 157 18.75 11.66 -4.73
N TRP A 158 18.14 11.78 -5.91
CA TRP A 158 16.92 12.52 -6.11
C TRP A 158 15.69 11.66 -5.83
N ALA A 159 14.82 12.18 -4.97
CA ALA A 159 13.44 11.73 -4.86
C ALA A 159 12.63 12.24 -6.05
N ALA A 160 11.67 11.45 -6.53
CA ALA A 160 10.85 11.79 -7.69
C ALA A 160 9.53 11.03 -7.69
N PHE A 161 8.47 11.64 -8.24
CA PHE A 161 7.30 10.89 -8.68
C PHE A 161 7.67 10.05 -9.89
N ILE A 162 7.14 8.83 -9.92
CA ILE A 162 7.36 7.85 -10.98
C ILE A 162 6.03 7.30 -11.47
N HIS A 163 6.00 6.85 -12.72
CA HIS A 163 4.89 6.04 -13.20
C HIS A 163 4.97 4.64 -12.55
N PRO A 164 3.84 4.03 -12.13
CA PRO A 164 3.86 2.70 -11.51
C PRO A 164 4.55 1.64 -12.37
N SER A 165 4.47 1.73 -13.70
CA SER A 165 5.16 0.77 -14.58
C SER A 165 6.69 0.83 -14.53
N MET A 166 7.27 1.85 -13.87
CA MET A 166 8.72 2.04 -13.77
C MET A 166 9.30 1.54 -12.44
N GLY A 167 8.48 1.15 -11.46
CA GLY A 167 8.94 0.84 -10.10
C GLY A 167 9.94 -0.31 -10.02
N ALA A 168 9.84 -1.31 -10.90
CA ALA A 168 10.78 -2.42 -10.98
C ALA A 168 12.23 -1.98 -11.29
N ALA A 169 12.44 -0.83 -11.92
CA ALA A 169 13.78 -0.30 -12.18
C ALA A 169 14.45 0.28 -10.92
N PHE A 170 13.71 0.44 -9.83
CA PHE A 170 14.12 1.15 -8.62
C PHE A 170 14.13 0.24 -7.37
N VAL A 171 13.98 -1.08 -7.54
CA VAL A 171 13.90 -2.03 -6.41
C VAL A 171 15.19 -2.06 -5.59
N ASP A 172 16.34 -2.03 -6.23
CA ASP A 172 17.63 -2.03 -5.53
C ASP A 172 18.03 -0.64 -5.06
N GLU A 173 17.72 0.38 -5.86
CA GLU A 173 18.11 1.76 -5.61
C GLU A 173 16.94 2.72 -5.89
N PRO A 174 16.10 3.01 -4.89
CA PRO A 174 14.90 3.83 -5.05
C PRO A 174 15.23 5.33 -5.07
N GLY A 175 16.07 5.76 -6.02
CA GLY A 175 16.45 7.16 -6.21
C GLY A 175 17.10 7.40 -7.57
N LEU A 176 17.11 8.65 -8.04
CA LEU A 176 17.76 9.04 -9.30
C LEU A 176 19.12 9.70 -9.03
N ASP A 177 20.08 9.50 -9.93
CA ASP A 177 21.37 10.23 -9.89
C ASP A 177 21.27 11.66 -10.40
N MET A 178 20.26 11.95 -11.21
CA MET A 178 20.09 13.22 -11.90
C MET A 178 18.73 13.85 -11.55
N PRO A 179 18.62 15.19 -11.59
CA PRO A 179 17.36 15.88 -11.33
C PRO A 179 16.27 15.41 -12.32
N PRO A 180 15.08 15.01 -11.83
CA PRO A 180 14.00 14.62 -12.71
C PRO A 180 13.45 15.84 -13.48
N PRO A 181 13.13 15.71 -14.78
CA PRO A 181 12.58 16.82 -15.55
C PRO A 181 11.26 17.36 -14.96
N PRO A 182 11.14 18.68 -14.69
CA PRO A 182 9.94 19.24 -14.07
C PRO A 182 8.64 19.01 -14.87
N ALA A 183 8.73 18.94 -16.19
CA ALA A 183 7.58 18.66 -17.06
C ALA A 183 7.06 17.22 -16.89
N ALA A 184 7.96 16.24 -16.71
CA ALA A 184 7.57 14.86 -16.46
C ALA A 184 6.93 14.72 -15.08
N GLN A 185 7.52 15.35 -14.05
CA GLN A 185 6.96 15.38 -12.70
C GLN A 185 5.56 15.97 -12.67
N LEU A 186 5.35 17.08 -13.39
CA LEU A 186 4.03 17.67 -13.54
C LEU A 186 3.02 16.72 -14.22
N GLY A 187 3.45 16.04 -15.29
CA GLY A 187 2.62 15.08 -16.02
C GLY A 187 2.12 13.92 -15.15
N PHE A 188 2.90 13.50 -14.14
CA PHE A 188 2.48 12.48 -13.18
C PHE A 188 1.42 12.97 -12.19
N LEU A 189 1.30 14.28 -11.95
CA LEU A 189 0.43 14.85 -10.92
C LEU A 189 -0.88 15.43 -11.47
N GLU A 190 -0.89 15.96 -12.69
CA GLU A 190 -2.04 16.71 -13.22
C GLU A 190 -3.31 15.85 -13.43
N SER A 191 -3.15 14.55 -13.66
CA SER A 191 -4.25 13.60 -13.78
C SER A 191 -4.79 13.12 -12.42
N LEU A 192 -4.03 13.32 -11.34
CA LEU A 192 -4.41 12.85 -10.00
C LEU A 192 -5.54 13.68 -9.41
N ARG A 193 -6.36 13.01 -8.61
CA ARG A 193 -7.54 13.59 -7.96
C ARG A 193 -7.48 13.34 -6.45
N SER A 194 -8.03 14.28 -5.70
CA SER A 194 -8.20 14.13 -4.27
C SER A 194 -9.43 13.26 -3.97
N ILE A 195 -9.31 12.40 -2.97
CA ILE A 195 -10.39 11.60 -2.42
C ILE A 195 -11.40 12.53 -1.76
N ASN A 196 -12.66 12.46 -2.20
CA ASN A 196 -13.70 13.28 -1.59
C ASN A 196 -14.16 12.70 -0.23
N PRO A 197 -14.85 13.49 0.62
CA PRO A 197 -15.24 13.03 1.96
C PRO A 197 -16.13 11.78 1.96
N ALA A 198 -17.04 11.65 0.99
CA ALA A 198 -17.93 10.50 0.89
C ALA A 198 -17.17 9.22 0.51
N GLN A 199 -16.25 9.32 -0.46
CA GLN A 199 -15.35 8.24 -0.84
C GLN A 199 -14.48 7.78 0.33
N PHE A 200 -13.89 8.73 1.07
CA PHE A 200 -13.06 8.41 2.23
C PHE A 200 -13.86 7.70 3.33
N ALA A 201 -15.04 8.22 3.69
CA ALA A 201 -15.91 7.62 4.70
C ALA A 201 -16.37 6.21 4.29
N GLN A 202 -16.75 6.02 3.02
CA GLN A 202 -17.13 4.72 2.49
C GLN A 202 -15.97 3.72 2.54
N ALA A 203 -14.77 4.13 2.11
CA ALA A 203 -13.59 3.28 2.13
C ALA A 203 -13.20 2.90 3.57
N LEU A 204 -13.25 3.85 4.51
CA LEU A 204 -13.00 3.57 5.92
C LEU A 204 -14.01 2.57 6.49
N ALA A 205 -15.30 2.72 6.19
CA ALA A 205 -16.34 1.79 6.63
C ALA A 205 -16.14 0.38 6.04
N LYS A 206 -15.79 0.28 4.75
CA LYS A 206 -15.43 -1.01 4.11
C LYS A 206 -14.27 -1.68 4.83
N LEU A 207 -13.20 -0.94 5.12
CA LEU A 207 -12.01 -1.43 5.81
C LEU A 207 -12.31 -1.89 7.24
N GLN A 208 -13.13 -1.14 7.98
CA GLN A 208 -13.59 -1.52 9.31
C GLN A 208 -14.44 -2.81 9.29
N GLY A 209 -15.25 -3.00 8.24
CA GLY A 209 -16.00 -4.23 8.03
C GLY A 209 -15.11 -5.47 7.88
N HIS A 210 -13.99 -5.36 7.15
CA HIS A 210 -13.02 -6.47 7.02
C HIS A 210 -12.39 -6.83 8.37
N ALA A 211 -11.96 -5.82 9.14
CA ALA A 211 -11.38 -6.05 10.46
C ALA A 211 -12.39 -6.68 11.46
N GLY A 212 -13.68 -6.32 11.35
CA GLY A 212 -14.74 -6.92 12.18
C GLY A 212 -15.03 -8.39 11.85
N LEU A 213 -14.86 -8.79 10.59
CA LEU A 213 -15.01 -10.19 10.17
C LEU A 213 -13.85 -11.07 10.67
N ASP A 214 -12.62 -10.57 10.67
CA ASP A 214 -11.45 -11.30 11.17
C ASP A 214 -11.53 -11.59 12.67
N VAL A 215 -12.01 -10.62 13.47
CA VAL A 215 -12.18 -10.80 14.92
C VAL A 215 -13.27 -11.84 15.22
N ALA A 216 -14.39 -11.84 14.48
CA ALA A 216 -15.48 -12.78 14.69
C ALA A 216 -15.09 -14.23 14.36
N VAL A 217 -14.31 -14.45 13.29
CA VAL A 217 -13.80 -15.78 12.92
C VAL A 217 -12.77 -16.29 13.92
N GLN A 218 -11.96 -15.42 14.52
CA GLN A 218 -10.98 -15.80 15.55
C GLN A 218 -11.60 -16.10 16.93
N THR A 219 -12.78 -15.55 17.25
CA THR A 219 -13.51 -15.87 18.50
C THR A 219 -14.33 -17.16 18.46
N ALA A 220 -14.48 -17.79 17.29
CA ALA A 220 -15.24 -19.03 17.15
C ALA A 220 -14.38 -20.28 17.37
N VAL A 221 -13.76 -20.40 18.55
CA VAL A 221 -13.26 -21.69 19.07
C VAL A 221 -14.02 -22.00 20.36
N PRO A 222 -15.12 -22.76 20.33
CA PRO A 222 -15.70 -23.26 21.56
C PRO A 222 -14.80 -24.38 22.09
N ALA A 223 -14.23 -24.12 23.27
CA ALA A 223 -13.56 -25.10 24.11
C ALA A 223 -14.56 -26.21 24.49
N ALA A 224 -14.48 -27.35 23.83
CA ALA A 224 -15.07 -28.59 24.32
C ALA A 224 -14.00 -29.36 25.12
N VAL A 225 -14.07 -29.24 26.44
CA VAL A 225 -13.38 -30.13 27.38
C VAL A 225 -14.10 -31.48 27.40
N PRO A 226 -13.47 -32.61 27.03
CA PRO A 226 -14.01 -33.92 27.34
C PRO A 226 -13.39 -34.41 28.65
N THR A 227 -14.21 -34.48 29.70
CA THR A 227 -13.93 -35.29 30.88
C THR A 227 -13.96 -36.77 30.46
N TYR A 228 -12.86 -37.51 30.66
CA TYR A 228 -12.77 -38.92 30.29
C TYR A 228 -12.45 -39.79 31.52
N MET A 229 -13.19 -40.90 31.65
CA MET A 229 -12.79 -42.27 32.08
C MET A 229 -13.96 -42.97 32.84
N PRO A 230 -14.09 -44.32 32.83
CA PRO A 230 -14.13 -45.23 31.66
C PRO A 230 -15.11 -46.44 31.82
N ALA A 231 -15.10 -47.33 30.80
CA ALA A 231 -15.28 -48.80 30.83
C ALA A 231 -16.57 -49.40 30.22
N ALA A 232 -16.44 -50.13 29.09
CA ALA A 232 -16.44 -51.61 29.01
C ALA A 232 -16.90 -52.20 27.64
N VAL A 233 -15.94 -52.88 26.97
CA VAL A 233 -16.01 -54.15 26.18
C VAL A 233 -16.92 -54.34 24.93
N ALA A 234 -16.26 -54.26 23.74
CA ALA A 234 -16.24 -55.10 22.50
C ALA A 234 -17.30 -56.21 22.17
N PRO A 235 -17.32 -56.80 20.95
CA PRO A 235 -17.05 -56.31 19.57
C PRO A 235 -18.14 -56.77 18.54
N LEU A 236 -18.12 -56.25 17.29
CA LEU A 236 -18.51 -56.98 16.07
C LEU A 236 -18.07 -56.23 14.79
N VAL A 237 -17.31 -56.92 13.95
CA VAL A 237 -16.85 -56.59 12.58
C VAL A 237 -17.27 -57.83 11.75
N PRO A 238 -17.60 -57.82 10.43
CA PRO A 238 -16.85 -57.05 9.41
C PRO A 238 -17.53 -56.57 8.09
N ALA A 239 -16.84 -55.59 7.47
CA ALA A 239 -16.55 -55.39 6.02
C ALA A 239 -17.65 -54.88 5.04
N PRO A 240 -17.32 -54.42 3.80
CA PRO A 240 -16.57 -53.18 3.49
C PRO A 240 -17.15 -52.33 2.30
N VAL A 241 -16.61 -51.08 2.15
CA VAL A 241 -16.49 -50.16 0.96
C VAL A 241 -17.74 -49.59 0.23
N PRO A 242 -17.63 -48.43 -0.48
CA PRO A 242 -16.52 -47.47 -0.61
C PRO A 242 -16.86 -46.01 -0.24
N ALA A 243 -15.79 -45.22 -0.10
CA ALA A 243 -15.77 -43.79 0.12
C ALA A 243 -16.42 -42.99 -1.03
N ALA A 244 -17.39 -42.14 -0.69
CA ALA A 244 -17.75 -41.00 -1.51
C ALA A 244 -16.77 -39.87 -1.18
N SER A 245 -15.71 -39.77 -1.97
CA SER A 245 -14.82 -38.62 -2.00
C SER A 245 -15.59 -37.40 -2.50
N ALA A 246 -16.02 -36.55 -1.55
CA ALA A 246 -16.24 -35.15 -1.84
C ALA A 246 -14.91 -34.59 -2.36
N GLN A 247 -14.87 -34.14 -3.62
CA GLN A 247 -13.66 -33.57 -4.19
C GLN A 247 -13.27 -32.30 -3.42
N PRO A 248 -12.11 -32.28 -2.74
CA PRO A 248 -11.55 -31.06 -2.20
C PRO A 248 -11.15 -30.16 -3.36
N GLY A 249 -11.28 -28.85 -3.17
CA GLY A 249 -10.85 -27.85 -4.13
C GLY A 249 -9.46 -28.15 -4.66
N LEU A 250 -9.36 -28.33 -5.97
CA LEU A 250 -8.11 -28.51 -6.68
C LEU A 250 -7.32 -27.19 -6.53
N LEU A 251 -6.43 -27.15 -5.55
CA LEU A 251 -5.44 -26.08 -5.44
C LEU A 251 -4.53 -26.19 -6.67
N LEU A 252 -4.29 -25.05 -7.34
CA LEU A 252 -3.55 -24.97 -8.60
C LEU A 252 -2.11 -25.55 -8.52
N GLN A 253 -1.60 -25.73 -7.30
CA GLN A 253 -0.27 -26.23 -6.99
C GLN A 253 -0.10 -27.75 -7.14
N ASP A 254 -1.19 -28.53 -7.13
CA ASP A 254 -1.16 -30.00 -7.17
C ASP A 254 -1.83 -30.58 -8.44
N ALA A 255 -2.31 -29.73 -9.34
CA ALA A 255 -3.02 -30.14 -10.56
C ALA A 255 -2.03 -30.50 -11.68
N THR A 256 -2.16 -31.70 -12.24
CA THR A 256 -1.43 -32.06 -13.47
C THR A 256 -1.98 -31.28 -14.66
N LEU A 257 -1.18 -31.16 -15.73
CA LEU A 257 -1.59 -30.44 -16.94
C LEU A 257 -2.83 -31.09 -17.58
N GLU A 258 -2.96 -32.42 -17.47
CA GLU A 258 -4.13 -33.18 -17.87
C GLU A 258 -5.39 -32.84 -17.05
N ASP A 259 -5.25 -32.60 -15.74
CA ASP A 259 -6.38 -32.23 -14.86
C ASP A 259 -6.87 -30.81 -15.17
N ILE A 260 -5.96 -29.89 -15.45
CA ILE A 260 -6.26 -28.50 -15.84
C ILE A 260 -7.02 -28.48 -17.17
N VAL A 261 -6.56 -29.25 -18.17
CA VAL A 261 -7.23 -29.35 -19.47
C VAL A 261 -8.63 -29.94 -19.32
N ARG A 262 -8.79 -31.02 -18.54
CA ARG A 262 -10.09 -31.64 -18.30
C ARG A 262 -11.08 -30.69 -17.63
N TRP A 263 -10.61 -29.90 -16.66
CA TRP A 263 -11.42 -28.89 -15.98
C TRP A 263 -11.87 -27.76 -16.92
N LEU A 264 -10.99 -27.28 -17.81
CA LEU A 264 -11.31 -26.23 -18.77
C LEU A 264 -12.32 -26.69 -19.83
N HIS A 265 -12.15 -27.92 -20.34
CA HIS A 265 -13.11 -28.53 -21.28
C HIS A 265 -14.50 -28.71 -20.66
N ALA A 266 -14.58 -29.10 -19.37
CA ALA A 266 -15.86 -29.20 -18.66
C ALA A 266 -16.60 -27.85 -18.52
N ARG A 267 -15.90 -26.73 -18.74
CA ARG A 267 -16.45 -25.36 -18.69
C ARG A 267 -16.53 -24.71 -20.08
N HIS A 268 -16.38 -25.47 -21.15
CA HIS A 268 -16.37 -24.99 -22.54
C HIS A 268 -15.31 -23.92 -22.84
N ILE A 269 -14.17 -23.95 -22.16
CA ILE A 269 -13.03 -23.08 -22.41
C ILE A 269 -12.00 -23.88 -23.20
N GLU A 270 -11.62 -23.43 -24.40
CA GLU A 270 -10.53 -24.04 -25.19
C GLU A 270 -9.17 -23.46 -24.75
N PRO A 271 -8.30 -24.24 -24.08
CA PRO A 271 -6.99 -23.76 -23.70
C PRO A 271 -6.06 -23.70 -24.92
N THR A 272 -5.72 -22.49 -25.38
CA THR A 272 -4.66 -22.30 -26.38
C THR A 272 -3.32 -22.11 -25.68
N PHE A 273 -2.57 -23.19 -25.46
CA PHE A 273 -1.20 -23.10 -24.97
C PHE A 273 -0.24 -22.84 -26.14
N ARG A 274 0.28 -21.60 -26.23
CA ARG A 274 1.37 -21.28 -27.17
C ARG A 274 2.71 -21.50 -26.48
N HIS A 275 3.37 -22.62 -26.77
CA HIS A 275 4.77 -22.79 -26.41
C HIS A 275 5.62 -21.81 -27.23
N ARG A 276 6.25 -20.83 -26.57
CA ARG A 276 7.45 -20.19 -27.13
C ARG A 276 8.64 -21.03 -26.68
N LEU A 277 9.18 -21.83 -27.60
CA LEU A 277 10.50 -22.41 -27.45
C LEU A 277 11.56 -21.31 -27.58
N PRO A 278 12.73 -21.45 -26.91
CA PRO A 278 13.78 -20.43 -26.84
C PRO A 278 14.40 -20.12 -28.20
#